data_AF-A0A947KGU2-F1
#
_entry.id   AF-A0A947KGU2-F1
#
_cell.length_a   1.000
_cell.length_b   1.000
_cell.length_c   1.000
_cell.angle_alpha   90.00
_cell.angle_beta   90.00
_cell.angle_gamma   90.00
#
_symmetry.space_group_name_H-M   'P 1'
#
loop_
_entity.id
_entity.type
_entity.pdbx_description
1 polymer ?
#
loop_
_entity_poly.entity_id
_entity_poly.type
_entity_poly.pdbx_seq_one_letter_code
_entity_poly.pdbx_strand_id
1 'polypeptide(L)'
;MKKLNQKYIFALIILLNLAYSQNAKWGGDVHRYINSAAVDHLPVGMFFFKDQRSFLSGHASDPDRDSKPGYYHYIDIDAYPEFLQGTLPHEWDAITALYSEYVINNNGTIPWVIDEWTETFSNLMASGDWTNAWQIAAELGHYVADSHQPL
;
A
#
# COMPACT_ATOMS: atom_id res chain seq x y z
N MET A 1 54.95 -1.31 7.84
CA MET A 1 53.49 -1.41 7.61
C MET A 1 53.28 -1.93 6.19
N LYS A 2 52.67 -3.10 5.98
CA LYS A 2 52.42 -3.65 4.63
C LYS A 2 51.34 -2.80 3.97
N LYS A 3 51.63 -2.19 2.81
CA LYS A 3 50.63 -1.44 2.03
C LYS A 3 49.53 -2.42 1.62
N LEU A 4 48.29 -2.12 2.00
CA LEU A 4 47.13 -2.90 1.60
C LEU A 4 46.98 -2.80 0.08
N ASN A 5 46.91 -3.93 -0.61
CA ASN A 5 46.88 -3.96 -2.06
C ASN A 5 45.54 -3.41 -2.57
N GLN A 6 45.63 -2.42 -3.46
CA GLN A 6 44.52 -1.65 -4.00
C GLN A 6 43.43 -2.51 -4.65
N LYS A 7 43.77 -3.70 -5.14
CA LYS A 7 42.81 -4.69 -5.65
C LYS A 7 41.87 -5.22 -4.56
N TYR A 8 42.37 -5.41 -3.33
CA TYR A 8 41.55 -5.86 -2.20
C TYR A 8 40.65 -4.74 -1.67
N ILE A 9 41.11 -3.48 -1.73
CA ILE A 9 40.28 -2.32 -1.39
C ILE A 9 39.12 -2.22 -2.39
N PHE A 10 39.39 -2.37 -3.69
CA PHE A 10 38.36 -2.33 -4.72
C PHE A 10 37.36 -3.48 -4.59
N ALA A 11 37.83 -4.71 -4.33
CA ALA A 11 36.97 -5.86 -4.09
C ALA A 11 36.10 -5.70 -2.83
N LEU A 12 36.67 -5.12 -1.76
CA LEU A 12 35.92 -4.82 -0.53
C LEU A 12 34.85 -3.75 -0.78
N ILE A 13 35.14 -2.71 -1.55
CA ILE A 13 34.15 -1.69 -1.93
C ILE A 13 33.01 -2.32 -2.74
N ILE A 14 33.30 -3.20 -3.70
CA ILE A 14 32.26 -3.90 -4.47
C ILE A 14 31.40 -4.79 -3.55
N LEU A 15 32.02 -5.55 -2.65
CA LEU A 15 31.31 -6.39 -1.66
C LEU A 15 30.44 -5.57 -0.71
N LEU A 16 30.93 -4.41 -0.26
CA LEU A 16 30.17 -3.51 0.60
C LEU A 16 28.98 -2.88 -0.15
N ASN A 17 29.14 -2.53 -1.44
CA ASN A 17 28.03 -2.00 -2.25
C ASN A 17 26.96 -3.08 -2.54
N LEU A 18 27.38 -4.33 -2.80
CA LEU A 18 26.45 -5.46 -2.96
C LEU A 18 25.73 -5.80 -1.63
N ALA A 19 26.40 -5.62 -0.49
CA ALA A 19 25.77 -5.78 0.82
C ALA A 19 24.83 -4.62 1.18
N TYR A 20 25.10 -3.41 0.67
CA TYR A 20 24.29 -2.22 0.91
C TYR A 20 23.02 -2.17 0.06
N SER A 21 22.90 -2.99 -0.99
CA SER A 21 21.68 -3.04 -1.84
C SER A 21 20.48 -3.72 -1.16
N GLN A 22 20.52 -3.94 0.15
CA GLN A 22 19.34 -4.24 0.96
C GLN A 22 18.54 -2.95 1.17
N ASN A 23 18.13 -2.31 0.07
CA ASN A 23 17.07 -1.30 0.14
C ASN A 23 15.89 -2.00 0.81
N ALA A 24 15.33 -1.39 1.86
CA ALA A 24 14.09 -1.85 2.46
C ALA A 24 13.02 -1.80 1.36
N LYS A 25 12.83 -2.93 0.68
CA LYS A 25 11.83 -3.04 -0.38
C LYS A 25 10.49 -3.17 0.32
N TRP A 26 9.58 -2.29 -0.05
CA TRP A 26 8.16 -2.54 0.14
C TRP A 26 7.81 -3.83 -0.61
N GLY A 27 7.02 -4.66 0.04
CA GLY A 27 6.76 -6.03 -0.37
C GLY A 27 6.06 -6.76 0.76
N GLY A 28 5.71 -8.03 0.54
CA GLY A 28 4.74 -8.70 1.39
C GLY A 28 5.05 -8.69 2.90
N ASP A 29 6.32 -8.70 3.31
CA ASP A 29 6.68 -8.60 4.74
C ASP A 29 6.31 -7.23 5.34
N VAL A 30 6.45 -6.15 4.58
CA VAL A 30 6.07 -4.79 5.02
C VAL A 30 4.55 -4.69 5.13
N HIS A 31 3.79 -5.18 4.13
CA HIS A 31 2.33 -5.20 4.23
C HIS A 31 1.83 -6.05 5.40
N ARG A 32 2.43 -7.24 5.61
CA ARG A 32 2.17 -8.10 6.77
C ARG A 32 2.41 -7.39 8.08
N TYR A 33 3.52 -6.66 8.18
CA TYR A 33 3.89 -5.90 9.38
C TYR A 33 2.91 -4.74 9.63
N ILE A 34 2.60 -3.94 8.61
CA ILE A 34 1.69 -2.79 8.73
C ILE A 34 0.29 -3.26 9.16
N ASN A 35 -0.28 -4.26 8.48
CA ASN A 35 -1.59 -4.82 8.86
C ASN A 35 -1.58 -5.39 10.28
N SER A 36 -0.51 -6.11 10.64
CA SER A 36 -0.35 -6.64 11.99
C SER A 36 -0.27 -5.52 13.04
N ALA A 37 0.46 -4.44 12.79
CA ALA A 37 0.64 -3.35 13.72
C ALA A 37 -0.60 -2.44 13.83
N ALA A 38 -1.37 -2.28 12.75
CA ALA A 38 -2.52 -1.37 12.69
C ALA A 38 -3.56 -1.63 13.79
N VAL A 39 -3.79 -2.90 14.13
CA VAL A 39 -4.80 -3.29 15.16
C VAL A 39 -4.47 -2.78 16.57
N ASP A 40 -3.22 -2.38 16.83
CA ASP A 40 -2.82 -1.79 18.12
C ASP A 40 -3.20 -0.31 18.25
N HIS A 41 -3.52 0.34 17.13
CA HIS A 41 -3.81 1.77 17.05
C HIS A 41 -5.30 2.07 16.79
N LEU A 42 -6.14 1.03 16.71
CA LEU A 42 -7.58 1.19 16.54
C LEU A 42 -8.25 1.75 17.81
N PRO A 43 -9.40 2.43 17.70
CA PRO A 43 -10.15 2.90 18.86
C PRO A 43 -10.67 1.72 19.71
N VAL A 44 -11.00 1.99 20.98
CA VAL A 44 -11.46 0.96 21.95
C VAL A 44 -12.62 0.12 21.41
N GLY A 45 -13.57 0.75 20.70
CA GLY A 45 -14.70 0.05 20.09
C GLY A 45 -14.34 -0.96 19.00
N MET A 46 -13.09 -0.95 18.50
CA MET A 46 -12.57 -1.82 17.46
C MET A 46 -11.44 -2.74 17.96
N PHE A 47 -11.23 -2.86 19.28
CA PHE A 47 -10.16 -3.72 19.82
C PHE A 47 -10.31 -5.21 19.48
N PHE A 48 -11.52 -5.66 19.13
CA PHE A 48 -11.75 -7.04 18.68
C PHE A 48 -11.00 -7.40 17.39
N PHE A 49 -10.51 -6.41 16.63
CA PHE A 49 -9.60 -6.63 15.49
C PHE A 49 -8.28 -7.28 15.93
N LYS A 50 -7.86 -7.13 17.19
CA LYS A 50 -6.65 -7.78 17.71
C LYS A 50 -6.73 -9.30 17.63
N ASP A 51 -7.92 -9.87 17.76
CA ASP A 51 -8.16 -11.31 17.62
C ASP A 51 -7.97 -11.79 16.17
N GLN A 52 -8.10 -10.88 15.20
CA GLN A 52 -7.93 -11.16 13.77
C GLN A 52 -6.54 -10.78 13.24
N ARG A 53 -5.59 -10.37 14.09
CA ARG A 53 -4.25 -9.92 13.67
C ARG A 53 -3.56 -10.89 12.71
N SER A 54 -3.58 -12.18 13.02
CA SER A 54 -2.95 -13.20 12.18
C SER A 54 -3.62 -13.34 10.82
N PHE A 55 -4.95 -13.18 10.76
CA PHE A 55 -5.70 -13.18 9.51
C PHE A 55 -5.35 -11.95 8.68
N LEU A 56 -5.49 -10.76 9.25
CA LEU A 56 -5.21 -9.50 8.56
C LEU A 56 -3.76 -9.45 8.05
N SER A 57 -2.81 -9.89 8.85
CA SER A 57 -1.41 -10.02 8.42
C SER A 57 -1.27 -11.07 7.31
N GLY A 58 -1.81 -12.27 7.48
CA GLY A 58 -1.71 -13.36 6.50
C GLY A 58 -2.26 -13.02 5.12
N HIS A 59 -3.28 -12.18 5.06
CA HIS A 59 -3.98 -11.75 3.84
C HIS A 59 -3.54 -10.36 3.33
N ALA A 60 -2.56 -9.72 3.98
CA ALA A 60 -2.09 -8.37 3.65
C ALA A 60 -1.42 -8.22 2.27
N SER A 61 -1.13 -9.32 1.57
CA SER A 61 -0.51 -9.33 0.22
C SER A 61 -1.37 -10.06 -0.79
N ASP A 62 -2.64 -10.27 -0.49
CA ASP A 62 -3.58 -10.86 -1.45
C ASP A 62 -3.80 -9.96 -2.67
N PRO A 63 -3.90 -8.61 -2.54
CA PRO A 63 -4.03 -7.74 -3.70
C PRO A 63 -2.86 -7.85 -4.70
N ASP A 64 -1.63 -8.08 -4.24
CA ASP A 64 -0.46 -8.32 -5.13
C ASP A 64 -0.59 -9.57 -6.01
N ARG A 65 -1.54 -10.45 -5.69
CA ARG A 65 -1.66 -11.80 -6.27
C ARG A 65 -3.02 -12.06 -6.89
N ASP A 66 -3.95 -11.12 -6.75
CA ASP A 66 -5.28 -11.25 -7.33
C ASP A 66 -5.28 -10.85 -8.82
N SER A 67 -6.48 -10.78 -9.42
CA SER A 67 -6.63 -10.40 -10.83
C SER A 67 -7.04 -8.93 -11.00
N LYS A 68 -7.00 -8.11 -9.95
CA LYS A 68 -7.37 -6.71 -10.02
C LYS A 68 -6.28 -5.94 -10.78
N PRO A 69 -6.63 -4.79 -11.38
CA PRO A 69 -5.68 -4.05 -12.20
C PRO A 69 -4.50 -3.49 -11.38
N GLY A 70 -3.30 -3.54 -11.94
CA GLY A 70 -2.11 -2.99 -11.28
C GLY A 70 -2.20 -1.48 -10.98
N TYR A 71 -3.04 -0.74 -11.71
CA TYR A 71 -3.29 0.68 -11.42
C TYR A 71 -4.03 0.92 -10.10
N TYR A 72 -4.50 -0.11 -9.41
CA TYR A 72 -5.08 0.00 -8.07
C TYR A 72 -4.03 0.28 -6.99
N HIS A 73 -2.75 0.02 -7.27
CA HIS A 73 -1.65 0.02 -6.31
C HIS A 73 -0.83 1.31 -6.30
N TYR A 74 -1.22 2.32 -7.07
CA TYR A 74 -0.48 3.59 -7.11
C TYR A 74 -1.35 4.75 -7.54
N ILE A 75 -0.79 5.95 -7.42
CA ILE A 75 -1.21 7.16 -8.11
C ILE A 75 0.02 7.99 -8.47
N ASP A 76 0.10 8.41 -9.73
CA ASP A 76 1.04 9.42 -10.19
C ASP A 76 0.43 10.80 -9.95
N ILE A 77 0.72 11.36 -8.77
CA ILE A 77 0.21 12.67 -8.36
C ILE A 77 0.74 13.82 -9.22
N ASP A 78 1.89 13.65 -9.88
CA ASP A 78 2.50 14.68 -10.73
C ASP A 78 1.71 14.84 -12.04
N ALA A 79 0.90 13.86 -12.42
CA ALA A 79 -0.01 13.94 -13.56
C ALA A 79 -1.21 14.88 -13.32
N TYR A 80 -1.45 15.30 -12.07
CA TYR A 80 -2.61 16.12 -11.69
C TYR A 80 -2.20 17.48 -11.11
N PRO A 81 -2.28 18.59 -11.90
CA PRO A 81 -1.97 19.93 -11.42
C PRO A 81 -2.79 20.36 -10.18
N GLU A 82 -3.99 19.81 -10.02
CA GLU A 82 -4.89 20.02 -8.89
C GLU A 82 -4.31 19.48 -7.59
N PHE A 83 -3.46 18.45 -7.62
CA PHE A 83 -2.82 17.89 -6.43
C PHE A 83 -1.94 18.93 -5.74
N LEU A 84 -1.09 19.63 -6.51
CA LEU A 84 -0.23 20.71 -6.00
C LEU A 84 -1.01 21.92 -5.50
N GLN A 85 -2.23 22.10 -5.99
CA GLN A 85 -3.16 23.16 -5.56
C GLN A 85 -4.02 22.74 -4.36
N GLY A 86 -3.98 21.46 -3.97
CA GLY A 86 -4.84 20.90 -2.93
C GLY A 86 -6.31 20.81 -3.34
N THR A 87 -6.59 20.76 -4.64
CA THR A 87 -7.95 20.75 -5.21
C THR A 87 -8.25 19.47 -6.01
N LEU A 88 -7.39 18.44 -5.92
CA LEU A 88 -7.63 17.17 -6.60
C LEU A 88 -8.96 16.58 -6.09
N PRO A 89 -9.93 16.27 -6.98
CA PRO A 89 -11.19 15.71 -6.53
C PRO A 89 -11.02 14.33 -5.87
N HIS A 90 -11.66 14.15 -4.72
CA HIS A 90 -11.66 12.87 -4.02
C HIS A 90 -12.77 11.94 -4.52
N GLU A 91 -13.89 12.50 -4.98
CA GLU A 91 -15.03 11.74 -5.51
C GLU A 91 -14.74 11.25 -6.95
N TRP A 92 -15.07 9.99 -7.25
CA TRP A 92 -14.87 9.40 -8.58
C TRP A 92 -15.61 10.16 -9.70
N ASP A 93 -16.86 10.54 -9.44
CA ASP A 93 -17.67 11.30 -10.41
C ASP A 93 -17.08 12.69 -10.71
N ALA A 94 -16.41 13.30 -9.73
CA ALA A 94 -15.80 14.61 -9.92
C ALA A 94 -14.48 14.51 -10.71
N ILE A 95 -13.65 13.50 -10.49
CA ILE A 95 -12.42 13.32 -11.28
C ILE A 95 -12.72 12.91 -12.73
N THR A 96 -13.74 12.07 -12.95
CA THR A 96 -14.17 11.64 -14.30
C THR A 96 -14.84 12.76 -15.11
N ALA A 97 -15.31 13.82 -14.44
CA ALA A 97 -15.75 15.05 -15.10
C ALA A 97 -14.57 15.90 -15.65
N LEU A 98 -13.36 15.72 -15.11
CA LEU A 98 -12.15 16.45 -15.52
C LEU A 98 -11.28 15.64 -16.50
N TYR A 99 -11.18 14.33 -16.26
CA TYR A 99 -10.30 13.42 -17.01
C TYR A 99 -11.09 12.20 -17.51
N SER A 100 -10.69 11.66 -18.66
CA SER A 100 -11.23 10.37 -19.10
C SER A 100 -10.73 9.24 -18.20
N GLU A 101 -11.52 8.19 -18.05
CA GLU A 101 -11.11 6.97 -17.32
C GLU A 101 -9.79 6.39 -17.84
N TYR A 102 -9.52 6.52 -19.15
CA TYR A 102 -8.25 6.11 -19.73
C TYR A 102 -7.07 6.86 -19.09
N VAL A 103 -7.17 8.19 -18.92
CA VAL A 103 -6.11 8.99 -18.29
C VAL A 103 -5.98 8.62 -16.82
N ILE A 104 -7.11 8.49 -16.11
CA ILE A 104 -7.14 8.16 -14.68
C ILE A 104 -6.48 6.79 -14.43
N ASN A 105 -6.89 5.75 -15.15
CA ASN A 105 -6.35 4.41 -15.00
C ASN A 105 -4.85 4.34 -15.38
N ASN A 106 -4.41 5.12 -16.35
CA ASN A 106 -3.00 5.13 -16.74
C ASN A 106 -2.11 5.80 -15.68
N ASN A 107 -2.69 6.69 -14.87
CA ASN A 107 -2.01 7.40 -13.78
C ASN A 107 -2.27 6.79 -12.40
N GLY A 108 -2.96 5.66 -12.29
CA GLY A 108 -3.21 5.00 -11.01
C GLY A 108 -4.41 5.55 -10.25
N THR A 109 -5.09 4.66 -9.52
CA THR A 109 -6.40 4.91 -8.92
C THR A 109 -6.47 4.66 -7.42
N ILE A 110 -5.32 4.50 -6.75
CA ILE A 110 -5.30 4.04 -5.35
C ILE A 110 -6.16 4.86 -4.36
N PRO A 111 -6.31 6.21 -4.46
CA PRO A 111 -7.16 6.94 -3.54
C PRO A 111 -8.63 6.53 -3.64
N TRP A 112 -9.12 6.29 -4.86
CA TRP A 112 -10.50 5.89 -5.11
C TRP A 112 -10.74 4.41 -4.78
N VAL A 113 -9.73 3.56 -4.93
CA VAL A 113 -9.77 2.16 -4.45
C VAL A 113 -9.89 2.13 -2.92
N ILE A 114 -9.12 2.96 -2.21
CA ILE A 114 -9.22 3.08 -0.75
C ILE A 114 -10.62 3.53 -0.32
N ASP A 115 -11.22 4.48 -1.04
CA ASP A 115 -12.58 4.95 -0.78
C ASP A 115 -13.62 3.82 -0.96
N GLU A 116 -13.59 3.14 -2.10
CA GLU A 116 -14.47 1.99 -2.40
C GLU A 116 -14.31 0.85 -1.38
N TRP A 117 -13.08 0.53 -0.98
CA TRP A 117 -12.83 -0.51 0.02
C TRP A 117 -13.31 -0.08 1.41
N THR A 118 -13.20 1.20 1.75
CA THR A 118 -13.68 1.74 3.02
C THR A 118 -15.20 1.70 3.10
N GLU A 119 -15.90 2.07 2.03
CA GLU A 119 -17.36 1.95 1.94
C GLU A 119 -17.80 0.48 2.01
N THR A 120 -17.19 -0.38 1.20
CA THR A 120 -17.48 -1.82 1.17
C THR A 120 -17.29 -2.46 2.54
N PHE A 121 -16.18 -2.16 3.21
CA PHE A 121 -15.89 -2.65 4.55
C PHE A 121 -16.95 -2.19 5.57
N SER A 122 -17.32 -0.92 5.53
CA SER A 122 -18.33 -0.34 6.42
C SER A 122 -19.70 -1.02 6.24
N ASN A 123 -20.09 -1.29 4.99
CA ASN A 123 -21.33 -1.99 4.66
C ASN A 123 -21.32 -3.47 5.12
N LEU A 124 -20.20 -4.16 4.98
CA LEU A 124 -20.03 -5.54 5.47
C LEU A 124 -20.09 -5.62 7.00
N MET A 125 -19.45 -4.68 7.70
CA MET A 125 -19.58 -4.57 9.16
C MET A 125 -21.02 -4.30 9.59
N ALA A 126 -21.72 -3.37 8.93
CA ALA A 126 -23.09 -2.99 9.25
C ALA A 126 -24.10 -4.14 9.04
N SER A 127 -23.86 -4.96 8.02
CA SER A 127 -24.68 -6.15 7.71
C SER A 127 -24.31 -7.39 8.54
N GLY A 128 -23.20 -7.35 9.30
CA GLY A 128 -22.72 -8.47 10.10
C GLY A 128 -22.01 -9.56 9.29
N ASP A 129 -21.67 -9.30 8.03
CA ASP A 129 -20.89 -10.22 7.18
C ASP A 129 -19.39 -10.14 7.51
N TRP A 130 -19.05 -10.66 8.68
CA TRP A 130 -17.69 -10.60 9.20
C TRP A 130 -16.68 -11.39 8.37
N THR A 131 -17.10 -12.49 7.74
CA THR A 131 -16.22 -13.30 6.89
C THR A 131 -15.63 -12.46 5.75
N ASN A 132 -16.49 -11.73 5.04
CA ASN A 132 -16.05 -10.84 3.97
C ASN A 132 -15.43 -9.55 4.52
N ALA A 133 -15.92 -9.02 5.65
CA ALA A 133 -15.34 -7.82 6.27
C ALA A 133 -13.86 -8.01 6.63
N TRP A 134 -13.45 -9.20 7.10
CA TRP A 134 -12.04 -9.47 7.40
C TRP A 134 -11.15 -9.45 6.16
N GLN A 135 -11.62 -10.03 5.06
CA GLN A 135 -10.88 -10.03 3.80
C GLN A 135 -10.71 -8.58 3.31
N ILE A 136 -11.81 -7.83 3.23
CA ILE A 136 -11.77 -6.43 2.78
C ILE A 136 -10.93 -5.55 3.72
N ALA A 137 -10.93 -5.79 5.03
CA ALA A 137 -10.05 -5.08 5.97
C ALA A 137 -8.56 -5.31 5.69
N ALA A 138 -8.17 -6.56 5.37
CA ALA A 138 -6.78 -6.89 5.05
C ALA A 138 -6.34 -6.22 3.73
N GLU A 139 -7.21 -6.26 2.71
CA GLU A 139 -6.98 -5.61 1.41
C GLU A 139 -6.96 -4.08 1.52
N LEU A 140 -7.85 -3.49 2.32
CA LEU A 140 -7.83 -2.05 2.60
C LEU A 140 -6.51 -1.64 3.26
N GLY A 141 -6.04 -2.41 4.24
CA GLY A 141 -4.73 -2.18 4.87
C GLY A 141 -3.57 -2.29 3.88
N HIS A 142 -3.69 -3.14 2.84
CA HIS A 142 -2.72 -3.24 1.75
C HIS A 142 -2.70 -1.97 0.90
N TYR A 143 -3.84 -1.53 0.36
CA TYR A 143 -3.90 -0.33 -0.49
C TYR A 143 -3.50 0.93 0.27
N VAL A 144 -3.89 1.06 1.54
CA VAL A 144 -3.39 2.16 2.39
C VAL A 144 -1.86 2.07 2.56
N ALA A 145 -1.27 0.89 2.69
CA ALA A 145 0.18 0.77 2.79
C ALA A 145 0.88 1.17 1.48
N ASP A 146 0.36 0.75 0.32
CA ASP A 146 0.88 1.14 -0.99
C ASP A 146 0.86 2.67 -1.19
N SER A 147 -0.18 3.35 -0.72
CA SER A 147 -0.25 4.82 -0.83
C SER A 147 0.81 5.55 0.00
N HIS A 148 1.52 4.84 0.89
CA HIS A 148 2.61 5.36 1.70
C HIS A 148 3.99 4.88 1.21
N GLN A 149 4.04 4.17 0.08
CA GLN A 149 5.26 3.74 -0.57
C GLN A 149 5.70 4.75 -1.63
N PRO A 150 6.80 5.50 -1.44
CA PRO A 150 7.33 6.35 -2.49
C PRO A 150 7.95 5.48 -3.59
N LEU A 151 7.39 5.54 -4.79
CA LEU A 151 7.86 4.83 -6.00
C LEU A 151 9.08 5.52 -6.64
#